data_AF-X1IBL7-F1
#
_entry.id   AF-X1IBL7-F1
#
_cell.length_a   1.000
_cell.length_b   1.000
_cell.length_c   1.000
_cell.angle_alpha   90.00
_cell.angle_beta   90.00
_cell.angle_gamma   90.00
#
_symmetry.space_group_name_H-M   'P 1'
#
loop_
_entity.id
_entity.type
_entity.pdbx_description
1 polymer ?
#
loop_
_entity_poly.entity_id
_entity_poly.type
_entity_poly.pdbx_seq_one_letter_code
_entity_poly.pdbx_strand_id
1 'polypeptide(L)'
;ARCLEVCPQGIDYMELTKGFRAVAHKEGEETVCSHGGAFQSLMRIMTSKTLQQNRMGWIPKSAKIKTEGDILYFVGCLPYFDVFFSNIGVKTLNASLSTLTLLNKIGIEPVLLPNERCCGHDLLWGGDLEHFLKLAKHNIKEIKKSGTDAGIVFFIASTDTTFVIAVRKPSMTTFAMIRFPNSSANLVARIE
;
A
#
# COMPACT_ATOMS: atom_id res chain seq x y z
N ALA A 1 0.20 -14.23 -11.81
CA ALA A 1 1.46 -14.89 -11.37
C ALA A 1 2.06 -15.86 -12.41
N ARG A 2 1.28 -16.78 -12.99
CA ARG A 2 1.83 -17.90 -13.80
C ARG A 2 2.69 -17.49 -15.01
N CYS A 3 2.39 -16.37 -15.69
CA CYS A 3 3.17 -15.92 -16.85
C CYS A 3 4.63 -15.60 -16.53
N LEU A 4 4.95 -15.10 -15.32
CA LEU A 4 6.34 -14.86 -14.92
C LEU A 4 7.07 -16.15 -14.58
N GLU A 5 6.39 -17.06 -13.89
CA GLU A 5 7.01 -18.29 -13.36
C GLU A 5 7.40 -19.28 -14.46
N VAL A 6 6.71 -19.22 -15.60
CA VAL A 6 6.88 -20.19 -16.70
C VAL A 6 7.55 -19.58 -17.94
N CYS A 7 7.89 -18.28 -17.94
CA CYS A 7 8.44 -17.64 -19.13
C CYS A 7 9.87 -18.15 -19.41
N PRO A 8 10.10 -18.87 -20.53
CA PRO A 8 11.45 -19.34 -20.86
C PRO A 8 12.38 -18.21 -21.31
N GLN A 9 11.84 -17.03 -21.62
CA GLN A 9 12.58 -15.86 -22.11
C GLN A 9 12.88 -14.83 -21.01
N GLY A 10 12.45 -15.07 -19.76
CA GLY A 10 12.68 -14.16 -18.65
C GLY A 10 12.00 -12.79 -18.78
N ILE A 11 10.93 -12.70 -19.58
CA ILE A 11 10.17 -11.46 -19.75
C ILE A 11 9.41 -11.14 -18.46
N ASP A 12 9.64 -9.95 -17.90
CA ASP A 12 8.82 -9.42 -16.83
C ASP A 12 7.49 -8.91 -17.40
N TYR A 13 6.51 -9.82 -17.49
CA TYR A 13 5.18 -9.47 -17.97
C TYR A 13 4.46 -8.45 -17.08
N MET A 14 4.83 -8.30 -15.81
CA MET A 14 4.20 -7.31 -14.93
C MET A 14 4.64 -5.91 -15.32
N GLU A 15 5.95 -5.70 -15.44
CA GLU A 15 6.50 -4.41 -15.88
C GLU A 15 6.10 -4.10 -17.33
N LEU A 16 6.14 -5.10 -18.21
CA LEU A 16 5.68 -4.94 -19.60
C LEU A 16 4.21 -4.50 -19.65
N THR A 17 3.33 -5.15 -18.89
CA THR A 17 1.89 -4.81 -18.84
C THR A 17 1.68 -3.41 -18.30
N LYS A 18 2.34 -3.05 -17.20
CA LYS A 18 2.27 -1.68 -16.63
C LYS A 18 2.78 -0.65 -17.62
N GLY A 19 3.86 -0.93 -18.34
CA GLY A 19 4.41 -0.08 -19.40
C GLY A 19 3.41 0.16 -20.52
N PHE A 20 2.80 -0.91 -21.07
CA PHE A 20 1.77 -0.76 -22.09
C PHE A 20 0.56 0.03 -21.61
N ARG A 21 0.08 -0.23 -20.40
CA ARG A 21 -1.06 0.50 -19.82
C ARG A 21 -0.73 1.97 -19.58
N ALA A 22 0.49 2.30 -19.17
CA ALA A 22 0.92 3.69 -19.04
C ALA A 22 0.93 4.44 -20.38
N VAL A 23 1.35 3.78 -21.47
CA VAL A 23 1.26 4.35 -22.82
C VAL A 23 -0.20 4.54 -23.23
N ALA A 24 -1.03 3.50 -23.10
CA ALA A 24 -2.44 3.56 -23.45
C ALA A 24 -3.18 4.68 -22.68
N HIS A 25 -2.96 4.77 -21.37
CA HIS A 25 -3.53 5.83 -20.54
C HIS A 25 -3.11 7.24 -21.00
N LYS A 26 -1.87 7.41 -21.46
CA LYS A 26 -1.40 8.69 -22.00
C LYS A 26 -2.11 9.07 -23.30
N GLU A 27 -2.49 8.08 -24.11
CA GLU A 27 -3.28 8.27 -25.33
C GLU A 27 -4.79 8.42 -25.07
N GLY A 28 -5.21 8.46 -23.80
CA GLY A 28 -6.61 8.65 -23.40
C GLY A 28 -7.41 7.35 -23.25
N GLU A 29 -6.77 6.19 -23.38
CA GLU A 29 -7.41 4.89 -23.16
C GLU A 29 -7.42 4.52 -21.68
N GLU A 30 -8.59 4.25 -21.11
CA GLU A 30 -8.72 3.77 -19.73
C GLU A 30 -9.09 2.28 -19.68
N THR A 31 -8.52 1.55 -18.73
CA THR A 31 -8.96 0.17 -18.47
C THR A 31 -10.39 0.15 -17.94
N VAL A 32 -11.17 -0.88 -18.31
CA VAL A 32 -12.45 -1.16 -17.64
C VAL A 32 -12.18 -1.45 -16.17
N CYS A 33 -12.47 -0.47 -15.32
CA CYS A 33 -12.17 -0.56 -13.90
C CYS A 33 -13.21 -1.39 -13.17
N SER A 34 -12.75 -2.29 -12.30
CA SER A 34 -13.61 -2.93 -11.30
C SER A 34 -14.36 -1.86 -10.50
N HIS A 35 -15.61 -2.16 -10.13
CA HIS A 35 -16.49 -1.25 -9.38
C HIS A 35 -16.69 0.12 -10.05
N GLY A 36 -16.59 0.17 -11.38
CA GLY A 36 -16.85 1.39 -12.15
C GLY A 36 -15.86 2.52 -11.92
N GLY A 37 -14.63 2.22 -11.46
CA GLY A 37 -13.60 3.24 -11.25
C GLY A 37 -13.70 4.00 -9.93
N ALA A 38 -14.54 3.54 -9.00
CA ALA A 38 -14.75 4.23 -7.72
C ALA A 38 -13.46 4.41 -6.91
N PHE A 39 -12.61 3.37 -6.84
CA PHE A 39 -11.35 3.45 -6.10
C PHE A 39 -10.30 4.30 -6.81
N GLN A 40 -10.24 4.26 -8.14
CA GLN A 40 -9.40 5.12 -8.97
C GLN A 40 -9.76 6.59 -8.74
N SER A 41 -11.06 6.90 -8.73
CA SER A 41 -11.59 8.23 -8.44
C SER A 41 -11.23 8.67 -7.02
N LEU A 42 -11.43 7.80 -6.03
CA LEU A 42 -11.04 8.05 -4.64
C LEU A 42 -9.54 8.34 -4.51
N MET A 43 -8.69 7.55 -5.17
CA MET A 43 -7.24 7.74 -5.18
C MET A 43 -6.82 9.04 -5.87
N ARG A 44 -7.49 9.43 -6.97
CA ARG A 44 -7.27 10.73 -7.63
C ARG A 44 -7.65 11.90 -6.73
N ILE A 45 -8.79 11.83 -6.03
CA ILE A 45 -9.20 12.81 -5.01
C ILE A 45 -8.15 12.90 -3.90
N MET A 46 -7.61 11.75 -3.47
CA MET A 46 -6.52 11.69 -2.49
C MET A 46 -5.23 12.35 -2.96
N THR A 47 -5.05 12.72 -4.22
CA THR A 47 -3.87 13.51 -4.64
C THR A 47 -3.98 14.99 -4.27
N SER A 48 -5.17 15.47 -3.88
CA SER A 48 -5.39 16.86 -3.51
C SER A 48 -4.50 17.30 -2.33
N LYS A 49 -3.88 18.48 -2.45
CA LYS A 49 -3.07 19.07 -1.38
C LYS A 49 -3.92 19.58 -0.22
N THR A 50 -5.19 19.88 -0.45
CA THR A 50 -6.12 20.44 0.53
C THR A 50 -7.03 19.40 1.17
N LEU A 51 -6.87 18.11 0.83
CA LEU A 51 -7.66 17.04 1.42
C LEU A 51 -7.43 16.96 2.93
N GLN A 52 -8.53 17.07 3.68
CA GLN A 52 -8.61 16.79 5.11
C GLN A 52 -9.36 15.47 5.30
N GLN A 53 -8.88 14.61 6.19
CA GLN A 53 -9.49 13.30 6.45
C GLN A 53 -9.43 12.93 7.93
N ASN A 54 -10.44 12.21 8.41
CA ASN A 54 -10.39 11.53 9.69
C ASN A 54 -9.81 10.10 9.49
N ARG A 55 -8.50 10.01 9.28
CA ARG A 55 -7.83 8.74 8.94
C ARG A 55 -7.82 7.73 10.09
N MET A 56 -7.78 8.21 11.33
CA MET A 56 -7.58 7.40 12.53
C MET A 56 -8.89 7.05 13.26
N GLY A 57 -10.05 7.45 12.73
CA GLY A 57 -11.34 7.29 13.41
C GLY A 57 -11.75 5.85 13.71
N TRP A 58 -11.11 4.85 13.10
CA TRP A 58 -11.34 3.43 13.34
C TRP A 58 -10.54 2.86 14.53
N ILE A 59 -9.57 3.60 15.05
CA ILE A 59 -8.66 3.12 16.09
C ILE A 59 -9.33 3.26 17.47
N PRO A 60 -9.47 2.17 18.26
CA PRO A 60 -10.05 2.25 19.59
C PRO A 60 -9.09 2.96 20.55
N LYS A 61 -9.64 3.66 21.55
CA LYS A 61 -8.85 4.40 22.57
C LYS A 61 -7.89 3.53 23.38
N SER A 62 -8.13 2.22 23.45
CA SER A 62 -7.29 1.26 24.15
C SER A 62 -6.06 0.81 23.35
N ALA A 63 -6.01 1.09 22.05
CA ALA A 63 -4.86 0.75 21.23
C ALA A 63 -3.67 1.64 21.56
N LYS A 64 -2.48 1.05 21.58
CA LYS A 64 -1.21 1.74 21.81
C LYS A 64 -0.56 2.04 20.48
N ILE A 65 -0.43 3.32 20.17
CA ILE A 65 0.15 3.82 18.92
C ILE A 65 1.11 4.96 19.25
N LYS A 66 2.03 5.26 18.35
CA LYS A 66 2.95 6.39 18.46
C LYS A 66 2.77 7.37 17.30
N THR A 67 3.24 8.60 17.51
CA THR A 67 3.39 9.60 16.44
C THR A 67 4.75 9.50 15.74
N GLU A 68 5.76 8.99 16.45
CA GLU A 68 7.13 8.82 15.97
C GLU A 68 7.71 7.49 16.47
N GLY A 69 8.63 6.90 15.69
CA GLY A 69 9.30 5.65 16.05
C GLY A 69 9.64 4.74 14.88
N ASP A 70 10.31 3.64 15.20
CA ASP A 70 10.99 2.78 14.23
C ASP A 70 10.05 1.91 13.38
N ILE A 71 8.87 1.56 13.90
CA ILE A 71 7.93 0.65 13.26
C ILE A 71 6.68 1.44 12.88
N LEU A 72 6.38 1.52 11.59
CA LEU A 72 5.17 2.12 11.04
C LEU A 72 4.20 1.04 10.59
N TYR A 73 2.92 1.24 10.88
CA TYR A 73 1.85 0.38 10.38
C TYR A 73 1.05 1.10 9.30
N PHE A 74 1.26 0.70 8.04
CA PHE A 74 0.59 1.26 6.87
C PHE A 74 -0.69 0.48 6.56
N VAL A 75 -1.84 1.16 6.67
CA VAL A 75 -3.17 0.52 6.61
C VAL A 75 -3.78 0.60 5.21
N GLY A 76 -3.36 1.57 4.39
CA GLY A 76 -3.77 1.68 3.00
C GLY A 76 -5.28 1.89 2.84
N CYS A 77 -5.89 1.15 1.92
CA CYS A 77 -7.23 1.49 1.43
C CYS A 77 -8.37 0.84 2.26
N LEU A 78 -8.04 0.01 3.24
CA LEU A 78 -8.99 -0.78 4.04
C LEU A 78 -10.10 0.05 4.71
N PRO A 79 -9.84 1.21 5.35
CA PRO A 79 -10.90 1.97 5.99
C PRO A 79 -11.96 2.49 4.99
N TYR A 80 -11.61 2.63 3.72
CA TYR A 80 -12.54 3.04 2.67
C TYR A 80 -13.35 1.85 2.12
N PHE A 81 -12.80 0.63 2.18
CA PHE A 81 -13.47 -0.59 1.73
C PHE A 81 -14.67 -0.93 2.62
N ASP A 82 -14.55 -0.77 3.95
CA ASP A 82 -15.67 -1.00 4.88
C ASP A 82 -16.85 -0.07 4.59
N VAL A 83 -16.57 1.18 4.18
CA VAL A 83 -17.62 2.14 3.79
C VAL A 83 -18.21 1.77 2.44
N PHE A 84 -17.36 1.56 1.43
CA PHE A 84 -17.80 1.31 0.06
C PHE A 84 -18.58 0.00 -0.09
N PHE A 85 -18.15 -1.05 0.61
CA PHE A 85 -18.76 -2.39 0.58
C PHE A 85 -19.65 -2.66 1.79
N SER A 86 -20.16 -1.61 2.45
CA SER A 86 -21.04 -1.73 3.61
C SER A 86 -22.31 -2.53 3.30
N ASN A 87 -22.83 -2.44 2.08
CA ASN A 87 -24.02 -3.16 1.61
C ASN A 87 -23.85 -4.69 1.58
N ILE A 88 -22.62 -5.18 1.46
CA ILE A 88 -22.31 -6.62 1.47
C ILE A 88 -21.61 -7.06 2.77
N GLY A 89 -21.57 -6.18 3.78
CA GLY A 89 -21.08 -6.51 5.11
C GLY A 89 -19.58 -6.77 5.21
N VAL A 90 -18.78 -6.25 4.27
CA VAL A 90 -17.32 -6.36 4.31
C VAL A 90 -16.76 -5.57 5.51
N LYS A 91 -15.86 -6.20 6.27
CA LYS A 91 -15.23 -5.63 7.47
C LYS A 91 -13.70 -5.77 7.44
N THR A 92 -13.06 -5.12 6.48
CA THR A 92 -11.61 -5.14 6.32
C THR A 92 -10.86 -4.47 7.48
N LEU A 93 -11.46 -3.50 8.18
CA LEU A 93 -10.86 -2.89 9.37
C LEU A 93 -10.63 -3.88 10.51
N ASN A 94 -11.39 -4.97 10.59
CA ASN A 94 -11.18 -6.01 11.59
C ASN A 94 -9.79 -6.66 11.46
N ALA A 95 -9.30 -6.83 10.23
CA ALA A 95 -7.96 -7.35 9.99
C ALA A 95 -6.88 -6.34 10.45
N SER A 96 -7.13 -5.04 10.22
CA SER A 96 -6.24 -3.98 10.70
C SER A 96 -6.18 -3.90 12.22
N LEU A 97 -7.34 -3.97 12.87
CA LEU A 97 -7.45 -3.99 14.33
C LEU A 97 -6.79 -5.22 14.94
N SER A 98 -6.94 -6.38 14.30
CA SER A 98 -6.29 -7.62 14.75
C SER A 98 -4.76 -7.51 14.67
N THR A 99 -4.25 -6.92 13.59
CA THR A 99 -2.81 -6.66 13.41
C THR A 99 -2.29 -5.69 14.49
N LEU A 100 -2.98 -4.57 14.71
CA LEU A 100 -2.62 -3.61 15.75
C LEU A 100 -2.67 -4.22 17.15
N THR A 101 -3.68 -5.02 17.44
CA THR A 101 -3.82 -5.74 18.71
C THR A 101 -2.67 -6.72 18.92
N LEU A 102 -2.29 -7.47 17.88
CA LEU A 102 -1.16 -8.40 17.96
C LEU A 102 0.14 -7.66 18.24
N LEU A 103 0.42 -6.57 17.51
CA LEU A 103 1.59 -5.74 17.73
C LEU A 103 1.65 -5.24 19.18
N ASN A 104 0.54 -4.69 19.70
CA ASN A 104 0.48 -4.20 21.08
C ASN A 104 0.68 -5.33 22.11
N LYS A 105 0.18 -6.54 21.87
CA LYS A 105 0.37 -7.70 22.75
C LYS A 105 1.83 -8.15 22.83
N ILE A 106 2.59 -8.02 21.75
CA ILE A 106 4.03 -8.35 21.71
C ILE A 106 4.92 -7.15 22.10
N GLY A 107 4.34 -6.09 22.66
CA GLY A 107 5.07 -4.91 23.14
C GLY A 107 5.46 -3.91 22.05
N ILE A 108 4.91 -4.03 20.84
CA ILE A 108 5.14 -3.08 19.74
C ILE A 108 4.00 -2.06 19.69
N GLU A 109 4.38 -0.79 19.76
CA GLU A 109 3.48 0.36 19.57
C GLU A 109 3.83 1.01 18.23
N PRO A 110 3.12 0.65 17.14
CA PRO A 110 3.47 1.15 15.82
C PRO A 110 3.09 2.63 15.67
N VAL A 111 3.82 3.31 14.79
CA VAL A 111 3.44 4.59 14.24
C VAL A 111 2.30 4.41 13.25
N LEU A 112 1.24 5.20 13.40
CA LEU A 112 0.20 5.35 12.36
C LEU A 112 0.14 6.80 11.92
N LEU A 113 0.08 7.01 10.61
CA LEU A 113 0.11 8.35 10.04
C LEU A 113 -1.31 8.94 9.93
N PRO A 114 -1.61 10.08 10.57
CA PRO A 114 -2.93 10.72 10.48
C PRO A 114 -3.27 11.20 9.07
N ASN A 115 -2.24 11.39 8.23
CA ASN A 115 -2.38 11.81 6.84
C ASN A 115 -1.98 10.73 5.84
N GLU A 116 -1.95 9.45 6.25
CA GLU A 116 -1.78 8.33 5.31
C GLU A 116 -2.82 8.36 4.20
N ARG A 117 -2.41 8.10 2.97
CA ARG A 117 -3.30 7.97 1.81
C ARG A 117 -3.14 6.59 1.18
N CYS A 118 -4.14 6.15 0.41
CA CYS A 118 -4.09 4.88 -0.32
C CYS A 118 -2.80 4.79 -1.17
N CYS A 119 -2.25 3.58 -1.33
CA CYS A 119 -0.95 3.36 -1.96
C CYS A 119 -0.93 3.62 -3.47
N GLY A 120 -2.10 3.79 -4.10
CA GLY A 120 -2.19 4.02 -5.54
C GLY A 120 -2.07 2.77 -6.39
N HIS A 121 -2.23 1.56 -5.81
CA HIS A 121 -2.06 0.29 -6.52
C HIS A 121 -2.87 0.25 -7.83
N ASP A 122 -4.19 0.46 -7.78
CA ASP A 122 -5.00 0.34 -9.01
C ASP A 122 -4.72 1.46 -10.02
N LEU A 123 -4.18 2.62 -9.58
CA LEU A 123 -3.73 3.68 -10.50
C LEU A 123 -2.49 3.22 -11.26
N LEU A 124 -1.49 2.69 -10.56
CA LEU A 124 -0.28 2.14 -11.18
C LEU A 124 -0.63 1.03 -12.18
N TRP A 125 -1.53 0.13 -11.77
CA TRP A 125 -1.95 -0.98 -12.61
C TRP A 125 -2.89 -0.58 -13.74
N GLY A 126 -3.62 0.53 -13.62
CA GLY A 126 -4.42 1.13 -14.68
C GLY A 126 -3.62 2.00 -15.65
N GLY A 127 -2.35 2.30 -15.35
CA GLY A 127 -1.49 3.16 -16.18
C GLY A 127 -1.50 4.64 -15.79
N ASP A 128 -2.26 5.04 -14.76
CA ASP A 128 -2.30 6.41 -14.22
C ASP A 128 -1.07 6.69 -13.33
N LEU A 129 0.09 6.76 -13.98
CA LEU A 129 1.38 6.91 -13.31
C LEU A 129 1.49 8.29 -12.61
N GLU A 130 0.85 9.31 -13.17
CA GLU A 130 0.89 10.67 -12.62
C GLU A 130 0.28 10.72 -11.21
N HIS A 131 -0.95 10.22 -11.05
CA HIS A 131 -1.62 10.24 -9.75
C HIS A 131 -0.99 9.23 -8.77
N PHE A 132 -0.55 8.08 -9.26
CA PHE A 132 0.23 7.13 -8.45
C PHE A 132 1.47 7.79 -7.84
N LEU A 133 2.29 8.48 -8.64
CA LEU A 133 3.50 9.15 -8.15
C LEU A 133 3.19 10.28 -7.16
N LYS A 134 2.07 11.01 -7.33
CA LYS A 134 1.62 12.01 -6.35
C LYS A 134 1.32 11.37 -4.99
N LEU A 135 0.61 10.23 -4.96
CA LEU A 135 0.32 9.50 -3.72
C LEU A 135 1.57 8.92 -3.08
N ALA A 136 2.45 8.30 -3.87
CA ALA A 136 3.70 7.73 -3.39
C ALA A 136 4.57 8.81 -2.73
N LYS A 137 4.77 9.95 -3.40
CA LYS A 137 5.53 11.09 -2.85
C LYS A 137 4.90 11.64 -1.56
N HIS A 138 3.58 11.74 -1.51
CA HIS A 138 2.87 12.17 -0.30
C HIS A 138 3.12 11.21 0.87
N ASN A 139 2.89 9.91 0.67
CA ASN A 139 3.08 8.91 1.72
C ASN A 139 4.53 8.82 2.19
N ILE A 140 5.51 8.84 1.27
CA ILE A 140 6.94 8.88 1.63
C ILE A 140 7.25 10.13 2.47
N LYS A 141 6.66 11.28 2.14
CA LYS A 141 6.84 12.51 2.93
C LYS A 141 6.28 12.36 4.34
N GLU A 142 5.09 11.78 4.50
CA GLU A 142 4.51 11.55 5.83
C GLU A 142 5.31 10.52 6.65
N ILE A 143 5.81 9.45 6.02
CA ILE A 143 6.70 8.47 6.66
C ILE A 143 8.01 9.12 7.13
N LYS A 144 8.63 9.96 6.29
CA LYS A 144 9.87 10.68 6.67
C LYS A 144 9.64 11.63 7.85
N LYS A 145 8.47 12.27 7.92
CA LYS A 145 8.12 13.17 9.03
C LYS A 145 7.96 12.46 10.37
N SER A 146 7.58 11.18 10.38
CA SER A 146 7.42 10.42 11.63
C SER A 146 8.73 9.85 12.19
N GLY A 147 9.87 10.13 11.54
CA GLY A 147 11.18 9.61 11.96
C GLY A 147 11.30 8.09 11.85
N THR A 148 10.45 7.44 11.05
CA THR A 148 10.46 5.98 10.89
C THR A 148 11.56 5.56 9.92
N ASP A 149 12.65 5.03 10.47
CA ASP A 149 13.82 4.58 9.69
C ASP A 149 13.92 3.05 9.56
N ALA A 150 13.19 2.29 10.39
CA ALA A 150 13.53 0.89 10.70
C ALA A 150 12.44 -0.16 10.40
N GLY A 151 11.24 0.19 9.94
CA GLY A 151 10.30 -0.85 9.50
C GLY A 151 8.91 -0.35 9.13
N ILE A 152 8.40 -0.80 7.99
CA ILE A 152 7.04 -0.56 7.53
C ILE A 152 6.31 -1.90 7.47
N VAL A 153 5.30 -2.05 8.31
CA VAL A 153 4.32 -3.13 8.26
C VAL A 153 3.21 -2.70 7.31
N PHE A 154 3.11 -3.35 6.15
CA PHE A 154 1.99 -3.14 5.23
C PHE A 154 0.91 -4.19 5.48
N PHE A 155 -0.35 -3.75 5.53
CA PHE A 155 -1.48 -4.63 5.25
C PHE A 155 -2.11 -4.25 3.92
N ILE A 156 -1.86 -5.05 2.90
CA ILE A 156 -2.49 -4.89 1.58
C ILE A 156 -3.35 -6.11 1.33
N ALA A 157 -4.66 -5.91 1.30
CA ALA A 157 -5.61 -6.92 0.83
C ALA A 157 -5.72 -6.83 -0.70
N SER A 158 -4.66 -7.19 -1.44
CA SER A 158 -4.77 -7.50 -2.86
C SER A 158 -4.16 -8.87 -3.12
N THR A 159 -4.89 -9.68 -3.89
CA THR A 159 -4.79 -11.15 -3.90
C THR A 159 -3.57 -11.71 -4.61
N ASP A 160 -2.65 -10.90 -5.13
CA ASP A 160 -1.58 -11.44 -5.99
C ASP A 160 -0.15 -11.14 -5.53
N THR A 161 0.09 -10.19 -4.63
CA THR A 161 1.36 -10.05 -3.90
C THR A 161 1.17 -9.03 -2.79
N THR A 162 1.92 -9.18 -1.68
CA THR A 162 2.32 -8.13 -0.72
C THR A 162 1.62 -8.16 0.66
N PHE A 163 1.74 -9.27 1.40
CA PHE A 163 2.07 -9.13 2.82
C PHE A 163 3.54 -8.71 2.89
N VAL A 164 3.81 -7.44 3.17
CA VAL A 164 5.19 -6.99 3.43
C VAL A 164 5.24 -6.42 4.82
N ILE A 165 5.73 -7.22 5.75
CA ILE A 165 6.36 -6.70 6.97
C ILE A 165 7.79 -6.36 6.57
N ALA A 166 8.03 -5.15 6.06
CA ALA A 166 9.39 -4.69 5.80
C ALA A 166 9.98 -4.21 7.13
N VAL A 167 10.74 -5.03 7.86
CA VAL A 167 11.53 -4.55 9.00
C VAL A 167 12.95 -4.24 8.50
N ARG A 168 13.33 -2.96 8.50
CA ARG A 168 14.70 -2.49 8.25
C ARG A 168 15.48 -2.46 9.57
N LYS A 169 16.35 -3.43 9.84
CA LYS A 169 17.33 -3.25 10.91
C LYS A 169 18.36 -2.17 10.51
N PRO A 170 18.78 -1.26 11.42
CA PRO A 170 19.72 -0.18 11.14
C PRO A 170 21.07 -0.62 10.53
N SER A 171 21.46 -1.89 10.70
CA SER A 171 22.76 -2.44 10.28
C SER A 171 22.77 -3.19 8.94
N MET A 172 21.65 -3.24 8.20
CA MET A 172 21.59 -3.96 6.92
C MET A 172 21.28 -3.03 5.74
N THR A 173 22.16 -3.06 4.73
CA THR A 173 22.03 -2.38 3.43
C THR A 173 21.04 -3.09 2.48
N THR A 174 20.35 -4.12 2.95
CA THR A 174 19.52 -5.02 2.13
C THR A 174 18.12 -5.15 2.73
N PHE A 175 17.11 -4.95 1.90
CA PHE A 175 15.71 -5.24 2.23
C PHE A 175 15.53 -6.75 2.39
N ALA A 176 15.09 -7.21 3.56
CA ALA A 176 14.60 -8.58 3.71
C ALA A 176 13.12 -8.61 3.30
N MET A 177 12.86 -8.93 2.03
CA MET A 177 11.54 -9.45 1.64
C MET A 177 11.42 -10.87 2.19
N ILE A 178 10.68 -11.06 3.29
CA ILE A 178 10.26 -12.41 3.68
C ILE A 178 9.12 -12.80 2.76
N ARG A 179 9.47 -13.44 1.64
CA ARG A 179 8.53 -14.16 0.79
C ARG A 179 8.13 -15.44 1.49
N PHE A 180 6.84 -15.60 1.80
CA PHE A 180 6.29 -16.94 1.99
C PHE A 180 6.27 -17.64 0.63
N PRO A 181 6.68 -18.91 0.54
CA PRO A 181 7.13 -19.53 -0.71
C PRO A 181 5.97 -19.66 -1.69
N ASN A 182 6.08 -18.95 -2.82
CA ASN A 182 5.64 -19.33 -4.18
C ASN A 182 5.91 -18.18 -5.17
N SER A 183 7.16 -17.76 -5.31
CA SER A 183 7.70 -17.13 -6.53
C SER A 183 9.11 -16.63 -6.26
N SER A 184 10.03 -16.78 -7.20
CA SER A 184 11.47 -16.56 -7.03
C SER A 184 11.96 -15.38 -7.88
N ALA A 185 11.58 -14.15 -7.52
CA ALA A 185 12.02 -12.93 -8.22
C ALA A 185 12.19 -11.74 -7.27
N ASN A 186 13.39 -11.48 -6.78
CA ASN A 186 13.69 -10.34 -5.90
C ASN A 186 13.76 -9.04 -6.73
N LEU A 187 12.87 -8.08 -6.50
CA LEU A 187 12.96 -6.73 -7.08
C LEU A 187 13.22 -5.72 -5.95
N VAL A 188 14.33 -4.99 -6.06
CA VAL A 188 14.67 -3.83 -5.21
C VAL A 188 14.48 -2.59 -6.07
N ALA A 189 13.39 -1.85 -5.85
CA ALA A 189 13.21 -0.53 -6.45
C ALA A 189 13.95 0.51 -5.59
N ARG A 190 14.99 1.14 -6.15
CA ARG A 190 15.59 2.36 -5.58
C ARG A 190 14.76 3.55 -6.05
N ILE A 191 14.17 4.26 -5.09
CA ILE A 191 13.62 5.60 -5.29
C ILE A 191 14.66 6.54 -4.68
N GLU A 192 15.36 7.30 -5.53
CA GLU A 192 16.25 8.39 -5.09
C GLU A 192 15.46 9.58 -4.51
#